data_AF-A0A3P7QI17-F1
#
_entry.id   AF-A0A3P7QI17-F1
#
_cell.length_a   1.000
_cell.length_b   1.000
_cell.length_c   1.000
_cell.angle_alpha   90.00
_cell.angle_beta   90.00
_cell.angle_gamma   90.00
#
_symmetry.space_group_name_H-M   'P 1'
#
loop_
_entity.id
_entity.type
_entity.pdbx_description
1 polymer ?
#
loop_
_entity_poly.entity_id
_entity_poly.type
_entity_poly.pdbx_seq_one_letter_code
_entity_poly.pdbx_strand_id
1 'polypeptide(L)'
;MHRQLVPTLLRPRAPPEEVRDHQPFGSPDRFVCLARLEDTVDILGSQTRPKKMYWVGSDGRRYVIVAKPNDDLRKDSRLMELNGMINKFLMKNPETRRRALQIRTYAVIPLSEKGGLIEWVCNTQPFRSILSKLYIEVNHPINWTNMSRLAPLLEDPLEVKRDKYLNKWLPMYPLVFYRWFLHTFPNPSAWY
;
A
#
# COMPACT_ATOMS: atom_id res chain seq x y z
N MET A 1 -0.70 11.25 -5.03
CA MET A 1 -0.23 10.73 -3.72
C MET A 1 -0.55 11.78 -2.68
N HIS A 2 -1.34 11.44 -1.68
CA HIS A 2 -1.51 12.34 -0.55
C HIS A 2 -0.21 12.31 0.24
N ARG A 3 0.49 13.46 0.31
CA ARG A 3 1.67 13.57 1.15
C ARG A 3 1.16 13.74 2.57
N GLN A 4 1.40 12.76 3.42
CA GLN A 4 1.25 12.95 4.86
C GLN A 4 1.97 14.24 5.23
N LEU A 5 1.29 15.16 5.91
CA LEU A 5 1.89 16.43 6.32
C LEU A 5 3.05 16.11 7.27
N VAL A 6 4.27 16.29 6.76
CA VAL A 6 5.48 16.12 7.56
C VAL A 6 5.77 17.47 8.19
N PRO A 7 5.86 17.56 9.52
CA PRO A 7 6.21 18.81 10.16
C PRO A 7 7.62 19.22 9.74
N THR A 8 7.80 20.45 9.29
CA THR A 8 9.11 21.09 9.22
C THR A 8 9.67 21.20 10.63
N LEU A 9 10.95 20.88 10.79
CA LEU A 9 11.64 20.96 12.07
C LEU A 9 12.49 22.22 12.08
N LEU A 10 12.42 22.96 13.18
CA LEU A 10 13.37 24.03 13.46
C LEU A 10 14.75 23.45 13.74
N ARG A 11 15.78 24.25 13.46
CA ARG A 11 17.15 23.95 13.87
C ARG A 11 17.25 23.93 15.41
N PRO A 12 18.16 23.12 15.99
CA PRO A 12 18.45 23.18 17.41
C PRO A 12 18.78 24.63 17.84
N ARG A 13 18.19 25.10 18.95
CA ARG A 13 18.37 26.46 19.49
C ARG A 13 17.92 27.59 18.54
N ALA A 14 16.84 27.38 17.79
CA ALA A 14 16.22 28.46 17.03
C ALA A 14 15.83 29.64 17.95
N PRO A 15 16.05 30.90 17.54
CA PRO A 15 15.67 32.09 18.30
C PRO A 15 14.15 32.14 18.55
N PRO A 16 13.70 32.81 19.63
CA PRO A 16 12.28 32.85 20.01
C PRO A 16 11.32 33.33 18.92
N GLU A 17 11.77 34.26 18.08
CA GLU A 17 10.99 34.77 16.93
C GLU A 17 10.73 33.69 15.88
N GLU A 18 11.77 32.91 15.55
CA GLU A 18 11.67 31.79 14.59
C GLU A 18 10.78 30.68 15.14
N VAL A 19 10.74 30.47 16.47
CA VAL A 19 9.83 29.53 17.13
C VAL A 19 8.39 30.01 17.08
N ARG A 20 8.14 31.30 17.35
CA ARG A 20 6.80 31.89 17.34
C ARG A 20 6.17 31.85 15.96
N ASP A 21 6.96 32.11 14.92
CA ASP A 21 6.47 32.21 13.55
C ASP A 21 6.58 30.87 12.79
N HIS A 22 7.04 29.80 13.45
CA HIS A 22 7.17 28.47 12.86
C HIS A 22 5.83 27.83 12.55
N GLN A 23 5.59 27.57 11.28
CA GLN A 23 4.43 26.82 10.80
C GLN A 23 4.88 25.41 10.40
N PRO A 24 4.80 24.41 11.31
CA PRO A 24 5.33 23.07 11.06
C PRO A 24 4.68 22.41 9.84
N PHE A 25 3.41 22.68 9.57
CA PHE A 25 2.69 22.07 8.46
C PHE A 25 2.45 23.02 7.28
N GLY A 26 3.12 24.17 7.28
CA GLY A 26 2.86 25.26 6.34
C GLY A 26 1.65 26.10 6.71
N SER A 27 1.26 26.97 5.78
CA SER A 27 0.23 27.97 5.99
C SER A 27 -1.19 27.36 6.03
N PRO A 28 -2.12 27.89 6.86
CA PRO A 28 -3.44 27.28 7.07
C PRO A 28 -4.30 27.14 5.81
N ASP A 29 -4.11 28.01 4.83
CA ASP A 29 -4.72 27.97 3.50
C ASP A 29 -4.36 26.70 2.70
N ARG A 30 -3.30 25.97 3.11
CA ARG A 30 -2.91 24.69 2.49
C ARG A 30 -3.61 23.48 3.08
N PHE A 31 -4.36 23.62 4.16
CA PHE A 31 -5.06 22.50 4.77
C PHE A 31 -6.30 22.14 3.96
N VAL A 32 -6.38 20.86 3.60
CA VAL A 32 -7.61 20.28 3.06
C VAL A 32 -8.44 19.78 4.24
N CYS A 33 -9.58 20.43 4.44
CA CYS A 33 -10.56 20.05 5.46
C CYS A 33 -11.61 19.13 4.85
N LEU A 34 -12.32 18.36 5.68
CA LEU A 34 -13.48 17.62 5.23
C LEU A 34 -14.61 18.61 4.88
N ALA A 35 -15.07 18.58 3.63
CA ALA A 35 -16.20 19.38 3.17
C ALA A 35 -17.52 18.61 3.31
N ARG A 36 -17.55 17.35 2.87
CA ARG A 36 -18.72 16.47 3.03
C ARG A 36 -18.35 14.99 2.92
N LEU A 37 -19.26 14.14 3.38
CA LEU A 37 -19.24 12.70 3.14
C LEU A 37 -20.20 12.37 1.99
N GLU A 38 -19.89 11.35 1.21
CA GLU A 38 -20.87 10.78 0.28
C GLU A 38 -21.75 9.75 0.98
N ASP A 39 -23.01 9.64 0.53
CA ASP A 39 -24.03 8.81 1.17
C ASP A 39 -23.87 7.31 0.88
N THR A 40 -23.03 6.95 -0.10
CA THR A 40 -22.79 5.57 -0.51
C THR A 40 -21.55 4.99 0.16
N VAL A 41 -21.67 3.78 0.69
CA VAL A 41 -20.57 3.02 1.29
C VAL A 41 -20.49 1.64 0.64
N ASP A 42 -19.31 1.29 0.13
CA ASP A 42 -19.07 -0.04 -0.43
C ASP A 42 -18.61 -0.99 0.70
N ILE A 43 -19.24 -2.15 0.81
CA ILE A 43 -18.81 -3.21 1.74
C ILE A 43 -17.93 -4.18 0.95
N LEU A 44 -16.65 -4.29 1.33
CA LEU A 44 -15.72 -5.16 0.61
C LEU A 44 -15.94 -6.63 0.99
N GLY A 45 -15.80 -7.52 -0.01
CA GLY A 45 -15.93 -8.97 0.15
C GLY A 45 -14.70 -9.60 0.81
N SER A 46 -14.47 -9.33 2.10
CA SER A 46 -13.45 -10.00 2.92
C SER A 46 -14.06 -10.51 4.24
N GLN A 47 -13.29 -11.29 5.00
CA GLN A 47 -13.71 -11.84 6.29
C GLN A 47 -14.16 -10.75 7.28
N THR A 48 -13.49 -9.59 7.26
CA THR A 48 -13.79 -8.47 8.16
C THR A 48 -14.82 -7.49 7.60
N ARG A 49 -15.29 -7.70 6.35
CA ARG A 49 -16.29 -6.85 5.67
C ARG A 49 -16.06 -5.34 5.85
N PRO A 50 -14.86 -4.82 5.55
CA PRO A 50 -14.51 -3.44 5.80
C PRO A 50 -15.34 -2.50 4.91
N LYS A 51 -15.62 -1.30 5.44
CA LYS A 51 -16.49 -0.30 4.81
C LYS A 51 -15.63 0.73 4.09
N LYS A 52 -15.73 0.78 2.77
CA LYS A 52 -15.08 1.77 1.92
C LYS A 52 -16.02 2.97 1.74
N MET A 53 -15.58 4.10 2.27
CA MET A 53 -16.28 5.38 2.32
C MET A 53 -15.57 6.40 1.43
N TYR A 54 -16.30 7.43 1.03
CA TYR A 54 -15.81 8.48 0.15
C TYR A 54 -16.03 9.84 0.80
N TRP A 55 -14.93 10.54 1.02
CA TRP A 55 -14.87 11.84 1.69
C TRP A 55 -14.48 12.89 0.67
N VAL A 56 -15.16 14.04 0.68
CA VAL A 56 -14.86 15.15 -0.22
C VAL A 56 -14.13 16.23 0.58
N GLY A 57 -12.94 16.61 0.12
CA GLY A 57 -12.16 17.68 0.73
C GLY A 57 -12.65 19.08 0.34
N SER A 58 -12.22 20.10 1.08
CA SER A 58 -12.42 21.51 0.75
C SER A 58 -11.77 21.91 -0.58
N ASP A 59 -10.86 21.08 -1.10
CA ASP A 59 -10.25 21.20 -2.43
C ASP A 59 -11.11 20.57 -3.55
N GLY A 60 -12.29 20.05 -3.20
CA GLY A 60 -13.21 19.36 -4.12
C GLY A 60 -12.78 17.95 -4.52
N ARG A 61 -11.66 17.43 -3.99
CA ARG A 61 -11.17 16.09 -4.32
C ARG A 61 -11.84 15.01 -3.48
N ARG A 62 -11.93 13.82 -4.05
CA ARG A 62 -12.47 12.62 -3.40
C ARG A 62 -11.34 11.80 -2.77
N TYR A 63 -11.46 11.58 -1.47
CA TYR A 63 -10.58 10.78 -0.64
C TYR A 63 -11.30 9.50 -0.26
N VAL A 64 -10.68 8.36 -0.51
CA VAL A 64 -11.28 7.06 -0.26
C VAL A 64 -10.74 6.53 1.05
N ILE A 65 -11.62 6.28 2.02
CA ILE A 65 -11.26 5.83 3.38
C ILE A 65 -11.90 4.48 3.65
N VAL A 66 -11.15 3.54 4.19
CA VAL A 66 -11.63 2.22 4.58
C VAL A 66 -11.69 2.13 6.10
N ALA A 67 -12.89 1.94 6.65
CA ALA A 67 -13.06 1.55 8.03
C ALA A 67 -12.89 0.04 8.16
N LYS A 68 -11.90 -0.38 8.96
CA LYS A 68 -11.65 -1.77 9.29
C LYS A 68 -12.19 -2.08 10.69
N PRO A 69 -13.25 -2.88 10.81
CA PRO A 69 -13.75 -3.32 12.11
C PRO A 69 -12.91 -4.49 12.65
N ASN A 70 -12.84 -4.59 13.98
CA ASN A 70 -12.18 -5.66 14.72
C ASN A 70 -10.70 -5.88 14.37
N ASP A 71 -10.00 -4.81 13.98
CA ASP A 71 -8.58 -4.83 13.60
C ASP A 71 -7.82 -3.77 14.42
N ASP A 72 -6.73 -4.15 15.11
CA ASP A 72 -5.87 -3.22 15.83
C ASP A 72 -4.82 -2.64 14.88
N LEU A 73 -5.07 -1.42 14.43
CA LEU A 73 -4.25 -0.73 13.43
C LEU A 73 -3.04 0.01 14.00
N ARG A 74 -2.75 -0.12 15.30
CA ARG A 74 -1.59 0.59 15.89
C ARG A 74 -0.27 0.14 15.29
N LYS A 75 -0.14 -1.17 14.99
CA LYS A 75 1.07 -1.72 14.35
C LYS A 75 1.26 -1.12 12.95
N ASP A 76 0.19 -1.08 12.16
CA ASP A 76 0.17 -0.45 10.83
C ASP A 76 0.51 1.05 10.91
N SER A 77 -0.06 1.78 11.88
CA SER A 77 0.24 3.19 12.11
C SER A 77 1.74 3.41 12.38
N ARG A 78 2.34 2.61 13.27
CA ARG A 78 3.78 2.71 13.56
C ARG A 78 4.64 2.33 12.36
N LEU A 79 4.22 1.35 11.56
CA LEU A 79 4.91 1.00 10.33
C LEU A 79 4.88 2.15 9.31
N MET A 80 3.75 2.86 9.19
CA MET A 80 3.65 4.02 8.30
C MET A 80 4.50 5.20 8.78
N GLU A 81 4.58 5.44 10.09
CA GLU A 81 5.50 6.43 10.67
C GLU A 81 6.97 6.08 10.36
N LEU A 82 7.36 4.81 10.55
CA LEU A 82 8.70 4.32 10.22
C LEU A 82 9.01 4.50 8.73
N ASN A 83 8.09 4.11 7.84
CA ASN A 83 8.25 4.32 6.40
C ASN A 83 8.39 5.81 6.05
N GLY A 84 7.67 6.68 6.77
CA GLY A 84 7.84 8.13 6.68
C GLY A 84 9.26 8.57 7.03
N MET A 85 9.87 8.01 8.08
CA MET A 85 11.27 8.29 8.43
C MET A 85 12.25 7.74 7.39
N ILE A 86 12.03 6.51 6.88
CA ILE A 86 12.85 5.92 5.82
C ILE A 86 12.84 6.80 4.58
N ASN A 87 11.67 7.28 4.15
CA ASN A 87 11.55 8.19 3.02
C ASN A 87 12.33 9.50 3.23
N LYS A 88 12.38 10.04 4.45
CA LYS A 88 13.23 11.22 4.75
C LYS A 88 14.71 10.90 4.53
N PHE A 89 15.19 9.73 4.95
CA PHE A 89 16.58 9.33 4.74
C PHE A 89 16.89 9.05 3.25
N LEU A 90 15.98 8.41 2.53
CA LEU A 90 16.09 8.20 1.08
C LEU A 90 16.13 9.52 0.31
N MET A 91 15.39 10.54 0.75
CA MET A 91 15.47 11.86 0.15
C MET A 91 16.77 12.61 0.48
N LYS A 92 17.33 12.43 1.68
CA LYS A 92 18.58 13.08 2.07
C LYS A 92 19.78 12.56 1.28
N ASN A 93 19.87 11.24 1.06
CA ASN A 93 21.00 10.66 0.33
C ASN A 93 20.90 10.97 -1.20
N PRO A 94 21.92 11.60 -1.82
CA PRO A 94 21.91 11.93 -3.26
C PRO A 94 21.74 10.71 -4.18
N GLU A 95 22.32 9.56 -3.84
CA GLU A 95 22.27 8.35 -4.66
C GLU A 95 20.86 7.77 -4.72
N THR A 96 20.16 7.70 -3.59
CA THR A 96 18.77 7.21 -3.52
C THR A 96 17.80 8.21 -4.13
N ARG A 97 18.05 9.52 -3.95
CA ARG A 97 17.26 10.60 -4.55
C ARG A 97 17.37 10.62 -6.07
N ARG A 98 18.59 10.42 -6.63
CA ARG A 98 18.83 10.34 -8.08
C ARG A 98 18.03 9.19 -8.73
N ARG A 99 17.82 8.10 -7.99
CA ARG A 99 17.01 6.94 -8.39
C ARG A 99 15.52 7.08 -8.04
N ALA A 100 15.11 8.23 -7.49
CA ALA A 100 13.74 8.48 -7.03
C ALA A 100 13.17 7.40 -6.09
N LEU A 101 14.03 6.80 -5.25
CA LEU A 101 13.59 5.74 -4.33
C LEU A 101 12.68 6.30 -3.24
N GLN A 102 11.50 5.69 -3.12
CA GLN A 102 10.52 6.03 -2.10
C GLN A 102 9.62 4.83 -1.82
N ILE A 103 9.18 4.72 -0.57
CA ILE A 103 8.14 3.79 -0.15
C ILE A 103 6.82 4.55 -0.21
N ARG A 104 5.83 4.02 -0.93
CA ARG A 104 4.49 4.60 -0.95
C ARG A 104 3.83 4.40 0.43
N THR A 105 3.52 5.50 1.11
CA THR A 105 2.81 5.48 2.39
C THR A 105 1.32 5.81 2.20
N TYR A 106 0.52 5.52 3.23
CA TYR A 106 -0.90 5.84 3.31
C TYR A 106 -1.26 6.17 4.76
N ALA A 107 -2.32 6.94 4.99
CA ALA A 107 -2.75 7.27 6.35
C ALA A 107 -3.41 6.08 7.05
N VAL A 108 -3.07 5.89 8.33
CA VAL A 108 -3.69 4.93 9.24
C VAL A 108 -4.06 5.67 10.51
N ILE A 109 -5.33 5.57 10.92
CA ILE A 109 -5.87 6.24 12.10
C ILE A 109 -6.50 5.17 12.98
N PRO A 110 -5.77 4.67 13.99
CA PRO A 110 -6.34 3.79 15.00
C PRO A 110 -7.41 4.55 15.80
N LEU A 111 -8.63 4.04 15.86
CA LEU A 111 -9.71 4.65 16.65
C LEU A 111 -9.91 3.93 17.99
N SER A 112 -9.73 2.61 18.00
CA SER A 112 -9.76 1.76 19.20
C SER A 112 -8.95 0.48 18.99
N GLU A 113 -8.92 -0.41 19.98
CA GLU A 113 -8.37 -1.77 19.86
C GLU A 113 -9.11 -2.65 18.86
N LYS A 114 -10.33 -2.26 18.49
CA LYS A 114 -11.23 -3.05 17.66
C LYS A 114 -11.59 -2.30 16.38
N GLY A 115 -10.75 -1.37 15.95
CA GLY A 115 -10.91 -0.79 14.63
C GLY A 115 -10.24 0.55 14.44
N GLY A 116 -10.19 0.95 13.18
CA GLY A 116 -9.73 2.26 12.77
C GLY A 116 -9.96 2.50 11.28
N LEU A 117 -9.35 3.56 10.79
CA LEU A 117 -9.46 4.03 9.42
C LEU A 117 -8.13 3.86 8.69
N ILE A 118 -8.21 3.51 7.41
CA ILE A 118 -7.07 3.43 6.51
C ILE A 118 -7.40 4.17 5.23
N GLU A 119 -6.46 4.96 4.73
CA GLU A 119 -6.55 5.55 3.39
C GLU A 119 -6.45 4.47 2.31
N TRP A 120 -7.39 4.48 1.36
CA TRP A 120 -7.33 3.60 0.21
C TRP A 120 -6.31 4.09 -0.82
N VAL A 121 -5.42 3.19 -1.21
CA VAL A 121 -4.37 3.48 -2.15
C VAL A 121 -4.88 3.30 -3.59
N CYS A 122 -5.29 4.40 -4.22
CA CYS A 122 -5.76 4.39 -5.61
C CYS A 122 -4.70 3.88 -6.61
N ASN A 123 -5.17 3.40 -7.76
CA ASN A 123 -4.34 2.86 -8.84
C ASN A 123 -3.46 1.69 -8.38
N THR A 124 -4.04 0.79 -7.58
CA THR A 124 -3.38 -0.45 -7.16
C THR A 124 -4.32 -1.63 -7.36
N GLN A 125 -3.74 -2.81 -7.54
CA GLN A 125 -4.47 -4.07 -7.58
C GLN A 125 -3.72 -5.12 -6.76
N PRO A 126 -4.42 -5.99 -6.02
CA PRO A 126 -3.77 -7.10 -5.33
C PRO A 126 -3.03 -8.01 -6.30
N PHE A 127 -1.77 -8.35 -5.99
CA PHE A 127 -0.92 -9.16 -6.85
C PHE A 127 -1.55 -10.51 -7.24
N ARG A 128 -2.23 -11.18 -6.30
CA ARG A 128 -2.98 -12.41 -6.58
C ARG A 128 -4.06 -12.23 -7.65
N SER A 129 -4.78 -11.11 -7.64
CA SER A 129 -5.81 -10.84 -8.64
C SER A 129 -5.19 -10.64 -10.03
N ILE A 130 -4.00 -10.02 -10.10
CA ILE A 130 -3.25 -9.86 -11.35
C ILE A 130 -2.85 -11.25 -11.88
N LEU A 131 -2.16 -12.04 -11.05
CA LEU A 131 -1.69 -13.37 -11.45
C LEU A 131 -2.83 -14.29 -11.88
N SER A 132 -3.95 -14.29 -11.15
CA SER A 132 -5.09 -15.14 -11.48
C SER A 132 -5.62 -14.86 -12.88
N LYS A 133 -5.67 -13.59 -13.32
CA LYS A 133 -6.08 -13.22 -14.68
C LYS A 133 -5.06 -13.68 -15.72
N LEU A 134 -3.78 -13.40 -15.50
CA LEU A 134 -2.71 -13.81 -16.42
C LEU A 134 -2.64 -15.32 -16.62
N TYR A 135 -2.86 -16.09 -15.56
CA TYR A 135 -2.89 -17.55 -15.61
C TYR A 135 -4.09 -18.10 -16.40
N ILE A 136 -5.25 -17.44 -16.32
CA ILE A 136 -6.40 -17.77 -17.18
C ILE A 136 -6.08 -17.48 -18.65
N GLU A 137 -5.41 -16.37 -18.95
CA GLU A 137 -5.04 -15.98 -20.34
C GLU A 137 -4.08 -16.98 -21.00
N VAL A 138 -3.17 -17.60 -20.24
CA VAL A 138 -2.28 -18.66 -20.76
C VAL A 138 -2.91 -20.06 -20.70
N ASN A 139 -4.23 -20.14 -20.48
CA ASN A 139 -4.98 -21.37 -20.34
C ASN A 139 -4.44 -22.31 -19.23
N HIS A 140 -3.93 -21.72 -18.15
CA HIS A 140 -3.41 -22.44 -17.00
C HIS A 140 -3.96 -21.87 -15.68
N PRO A 141 -5.29 -21.90 -15.46
CA PRO A 141 -5.92 -21.28 -14.29
C PRO A 141 -5.39 -21.90 -12.98
N ILE A 142 -5.26 -21.06 -11.95
CA ILE A 142 -4.78 -21.52 -10.64
C ILE A 142 -5.75 -22.54 -10.05
N ASN A 143 -5.30 -23.78 -9.89
CA ASN A 143 -6.03 -24.84 -9.24
C ASN A 143 -5.52 -25.01 -7.79
N TRP A 144 -6.24 -24.39 -6.86
CA TRP A 144 -5.90 -24.42 -5.43
C TRP A 144 -5.91 -25.84 -4.85
N THR A 145 -6.90 -26.67 -5.23
CA THR A 145 -7.01 -28.04 -4.75
C THR A 145 -5.79 -28.87 -5.16
N ASN A 146 -5.39 -28.78 -6.43
CA ASN A 146 -4.22 -29.51 -6.91
C ASN A 146 -2.92 -28.98 -6.27
N MET A 147 -2.81 -27.66 -6.10
CA MET A 147 -1.64 -27.05 -5.46
C MET A 147 -1.51 -27.46 -4.00
N SER A 148 -2.60 -27.46 -3.24
CA SER A 148 -2.64 -27.91 -1.84
C SER A 148 -2.34 -29.41 -1.71
N ARG A 149 -2.84 -30.24 -2.62
CA ARG A 149 -2.53 -31.69 -2.63
C ARG A 149 -1.04 -31.96 -2.83
N LEU A 150 -0.38 -31.14 -3.65
CA LEU A 150 1.05 -31.26 -3.96
C LEU A 150 1.94 -30.43 -3.01
N ALA A 151 1.34 -29.75 -2.04
CA ALA A 151 2.09 -28.94 -1.10
C ALA A 151 2.99 -29.80 -0.20
N PRO A 152 4.20 -29.34 0.13
CA PRO A 152 4.94 -29.94 1.22
C PRO A 152 4.23 -29.78 2.55
N LEU A 153 4.38 -30.78 3.43
CA LEU A 153 4.03 -30.65 4.83
C LEU A 153 5.04 -29.75 5.55
N LEU A 154 4.64 -29.20 6.68
CA LEU A 154 5.54 -28.34 7.46
C LEU A 154 6.73 -29.14 8.00
N GLU A 155 6.52 -30.42 8.29
CA GLU A 155 7.47 -31.38 8.83
C GLU A 155 8.39 -31.99 7.76
N ASP A 156 8.05 -31.83 6.47
CA ASP A 156 8.86 -32.39 5.37
C ASP A 156 10.30 -31.82 5.40
N PRO A 157 11.33 -32.66 5.14
CA PRO A 157 12.71 -32.21 4.97
C PRO A 157 12.84 -31.17 3.84
N LEU A 158 13.86 -30.32 3.92
CA LEU A 158 14.06 -29.23 2.96
C LEU A 158 14.23 -29.75 1.52
N GLU A 159 14.84 -30.92 1.36
CA GLU A 159 15.08 -31.60 0.09
C GLU A 159 13.77 -31.97 -0.58
N VAL A 160 12.80 -32.48 0.20
CA VAL A 160 11.46 -32.83 -0.28
C VAL A 160 10.68 -31.56 -0.66
N LYS A 161 10.78 -30.50 0.15
CA LYS A 161 10.16 -29.20 -0.15
C LYS A 161 10.70 -28.62 -1.45
N ARG A 162 12.03 -28.69 -1.64
CA ARG A 162 12.73 -28.24 -2.84
C ARG A 162 12.32 -29.04 -4.06
N ASP A 163 12.27 -30.37 -3.96
CA ASP A 163 11.84 -31.25 -5.05
C ASP A 163 10.39 -30.94 -5.47
N LYS A 164 9.46 -30.86 -4.52
CA LYS A 164 8.07 -30.48 -4.78
C LYS A 164 7.97 -29.10 -5.45
N TYR A 165 8.75 -28.12 -5.01
CA TYR A 165 8.77 -26.79 -5.63
C TYR A 165 9.28 -26.84 -7.08
N LEU A 166 10.47 -27.40 -7.30
CA LEU A 166 11.15 -27.36 -8.59
C LEU A 166 10.50 -28.29 -9.63
N ASN A 167 10.09 -29.49 -9.21
CA ASN A 167 9.65 -30.54 -10.13
C ASN A 167 8.11 -30.68 -10.19
N LYS A 168 7.36 -30.04 -9.27
CA LYS A 168 5.88 -30.03 -9.30
C LYS A 168 5.33 -28.63 -9.49
N TRP A 169 5.62 -27.68 -8.59
CA TRP A 169 4.98 -26.36 -8.63
C TRP A 169 5.45 -25.45 -9.76
N LEU A 170 6.76 -25.33 -9.96
CA LEU A 170 7.32 -24.44 -10.98
C LEU A 170 6.90 -24.83 -12.43
N PRO A 171 6.85 -26.11 -12.82
CA PRO A 171 6.35 -26.51 -14.14
C PRO A 171 4.85 -26.29 -14.32
N MET A 172 4.06 -26.38 -13.24
CA MET A 172 2.62 -26.08 -13.30
C MET A 172 2.37 -24.58 -13.51
N TYR A 173 3.13 -23.70 -12.85
CA TYR A 173 2.85 -22.26 -12.86
C TYR A 173 4.02 -21.46 -13.45
N PRO A 174 4.08 -21.31 -14.79
CA PRO A 174 5.15 -20.57 -15.44
C PRO A 174 5.15 -19.09 -15.05
N LEU A 175 6.30 -18.44 -15.17
CA LEU A 175 6.44 -17.01 -14.88
C LEU A 175 5.63 -16.17 -15.89
N VAL A 176 4.50 -15.61 -15.46
CA VAL A 176 3.61 -14.81 -16.33
C VAL A 176 3.61 -13.32 -16.03
N PHE A 177 4.22 -12.87 -14.93
CA PHE A 177 4.04 -11.49 -14.43
C PHE A 177 4.58 -10.41 -15.39
N TYR A 178 5.60 -10.71 -16.19
CA TYR A 178 6.11 -9.76 -17.19
C TYR A 178 5.03 -9.30 -18.18
N ARG A 179 4.03 -10.15 -18.47
CA ARG A 179 2.91 -9.81 -19.36
C ARG A 179 2.04 -8.69 -18.81
N TRP A 180 1.90 -8.59 -17.48
CA TRP A 180 1.15 -7.50 -16.86
C TRP A 180 1.74 -6.13 -17.22
N PHE A 181 3.07 -6.02 -17.23
CA PHE A 181 3.75 -4.79 -17.62
C PHE A 181 3.50 -4.44 -19.09
N LEU A 182 3.58 -5.43 -19.99
CA LEU A 182 3.30 -5.23 -21.41
C LEU A 182 1.85 -4.81 -21.68
N HIS A 183 0.89 -5.37 -20.93
CA HIS A 183 -0.53 -5.04 -21.08
C HIS A 183 -0.87 -3.66 -20.46
N THR A 184 -0.23 -3.30 -19.35
CA THR A 184 -0.53 -2.07 -18.61
C THR A 184 0.19 -0.86 -19.19
N PHE A 185 1.38 -1.05 -19.75
CA PHE A 185 2.23 0.01 -20.30
C PHE A 185 2.63 -0.34 -21.75
N PRO A 186 1.77 -0.05 -22.75
CA PRO A 186 2.05 -0.38 -24.14
C PRO A 186 3.23 0.40 -24.73
N ASN A 187 3.50 1.59 -24.18
CA ASN A 187 4.64 2.40 -24.59
C ASN A 187 5.92 1.90 -23.89
N PRO A 188 6.98 1.51 -24.65
CA PRO A 188 8.24 1.05 -24.06
C PRO A 188 8.88 2.04 -23.09
N SER A 189 8.74 3.36 -23.32
CA SER A 189 9.26 4.38 -22.41
C SER A 189 8.44 4.56 -21.13
N ALA A 190 7.20 4.05 -21.09
CA ALA A 190 6.41 3.98 -19.86
C ALA A 190 6.63 2.66 -19.10
N TRP A 191 7.11 1.63 -19.81
CA TRP A 191 7.48 0.34 -19.23
C TRP A 191 8.87 0.37 -18.57
N TYR A 192 9.85 1.00 -19.22
CA TYR A 192 11.24 1.14 -18.77
C TYR A 192 11.41 2.27 -17.75
#